data_AF-A0A8S1YFP5-F1
#
_entry.id   AF-A0A8S1YFP5-F1
#
_cell.length_a   1.000
_cell.length_b   1.000
_cell.length_c   1.000
_cell.angle_alpha   90.00
_cell.angle_beta   90.00
_cell.angle_gamma   90.00
#
_symmetry.space_group_name_H-M   'P 1'
#
loop_
_entity.id
_entity.type
_entity.pdbx_description
1 polymer ?
#
loop_
_entity_poly.entity_id
_entity_poly.type
_entity_poly.pdbx_seq_one_letter_code
_entity_poly.pdbx_strand_id
1 'polypeptide(L)'
;MDSNLQNLIKSYAPLSDFCPDPNYQFEEFKDRLFQPFSRQERISRCCDFSKQTQVQKDLEDEYETVGQKIVKKPAQKKIAFVPQQQQQVVYQSYYQTGKKSKMSQAAKRVIVYKKCRFKDSISIKTDWISIHETQKQNIEKVQYSLIDIKEIQSIGTIKKYNKEFDKVRPNYEKKISIIGGEVISGSVQDDKYFKQLIAERQGTEEIPTIYTTDKLLFAIQTLKYSIYPWDILVTKKGNSYIFDKCPQNRSELTYLELQTINENITVDMPEDEKTVRNYCEESTIAQLSWQLLSTYNQPVLFQNSLQNDEETEQNDLAEKYLFSEDLCFKYLEVSVKDRVEKAAKGEEVRAGQERFKVVVRTTVEAENNDGQPVLVKSLNECETPPDWKKSLLSQAGITTNTAQVYNTNNIAKWLCQAQLLESEEIKVGYLARQNQKDQDKHSLLLVETFTQRDLAAIINFKSVEIWQSVRYLVDYLKTQEDGVYVLLKQAYKQSIRIFNVKDDGEQQDEDEDSL
;
A
#
# COMPACT_ATOMS: atom_id res chain seq x y z
N MET A 1 38.08 -1.56 67.90
CA MET A 1 36.84 -1.37 67.11
C MET A 1 35.69 -1.88 67.95
N ASP A 2 34.70 -1.03 68.13
CA ASP A 2 33.95 -0.84 69.39
C ASP A 2 33.06 -1.99 69.87
N SER A 3 33.14 -2.25 71.18
CA SER A 3 32.22 -3.04 72.00
C SER A 3 30.75 -2.56 71.94
N ASN A 4 30.51 -1.34 71.46
CA ASN A 4 29.16 -0.82 71.20
C ASN A 4 28.46 -1.50 70.01
N LEU A 5 29.19 -1.99 69.01
CA LEU A 5 28.58 -2.61 67.84
C LEU A 5 28.06 -4.02 68.15
N GLN A 6 28.76 -4.76 69.02
CA GLN A 6 28.36 -6.13 69.40
C GLN A 6 27.13 -6.15 70.33
N ASN A 7 26.95 -5.12 71.15
CA ASN A 7 25.74 -4.97 71.98
C ASN A 7 24.53 -4.56 71.14
N LEU A 8 24.73 -3.75 70.09
CA LEU A 8 23.66 -3.39 69.14
C LEU A 8 23.16 -4.61 68.34
N ILE A 9 24.05 -5.54 67.99
CA ILE A 9 23.69 -6.76 67.25
C ILE A 9 22.93 -7.76 68.15
N LYS A 10 23.21 -7.78 69.46
CA LYS A 10 22.50 -8.64 70.43
C LYS A 10 21.11 -8.14 70.81
N SER A 11 20.81 -6.84 70.62
CA SER A 11 19.48 -6.26 70.89
C SER A 11 18.51 -6.38 69.72
N TYR A 12 18.96 -6.77 68.53
CA TYR A 12 18.08 -7.14 67.43
C TYR A 12 17.70 -8.61 67.57
N ALA A 13 16.46 -8.86 68.00
CA ALA A 13 15.82 -10.16 67.90
C ALA A 13 16.01 -10.74 66.48
N PRO A 14 16.15 -12.06 66.32
CA PRO A 14 16.24 -12.65 64.99
C PRO A 14 15.06 -12.18 64.14
N LEU A 15 15.35 -11.68 62.94
CA LEU A 15 14.39 -11.23 61.93
C LEU A 15 13.46 -12.36 61.40
N SER A 16 13.32 -13.47 62.14
CA SER A 16 12.39 -14.55 61.83
C SER A 16 10.93 -14.17 62.07
N ASP A 17 10.65 -13.17 62.91
CA ASP A 17 9.29 -12.86 63.35
C ASP A 17 8.67 -11.65 62.63
N PHE A 18 9.34 -11.13 61.60
CA PHE A 18 8.88 -9.96 60.82
C PHE A 18 8.24 -10.31 59.47
N CYS A 19 7.97 -11.59 59.21
CA CYS A 19 7.24 -12.02 58.02
C CYS A 19 5.89 -12.62 58.44
N PRO A 20 4.76 -12.16 57.86
CA PRO A 20 3.50 -12.90 57.97
C PRO A 20 3.73 -14.33 57.45
N ASP A 21 3.11 -15.32 58.12
CA ASP A 21 3.11 -16.72 57.69
C ASP A 21 2.79 -16.80 56.18
N PRO A 22 3.56 -17.54 55.36
CA PRO A 22 3.27 -17.71 53.93
C PRO A 22 1.85 -18.17 53.62
N ASN A 23 1.15 -18.76 54.60
CA ASN A 23 -0.24 -19.20 54.48
C ASN A 23 -1.25 -18.22 55.11
N TYR A 24 -0.80 -17.06 55.59
CA TYR A 24 -1.68 -16.03 56.17
C TYR A 24 -2.51 -15.36 55.06
N GLN A 25 -3.82 -15.59 55.09
CA GLN A 25 -4.76 -14.91 54.21
C GLN A 25 -5.29 -13.65 54.90
N PHE A 26 -5.15 -12.50 54.25
CA PHE A 26 -5.72 -11.26 54.74
C PHE A 26 -7.25 -11.32 54.63
N GLU A 27 -7.96 -11.39 55.76
CA GLU A 27 -9.43 -11.53 55.79
C GLU A 27 -10.14 -10.41 55.03
N GLU A 28 -9.60 -9.18 55.08
CA GLU A 28 -10.15 -8.01 54.36
C GLU A 28 -10.11 -8.12 52.82
N PHE A 29 -9.32 -9.05 52.28
CA PHE A 29 -9.13 -9.27 50.84
C PHE A 29 -9.59 -10.65 50.38
N LYS A 30 -10.29 -11.40 51.24
CA LYS A 30 -10.73 -12.78 50.94
C LYS A 30 -11.67 -12.85 49.73
N ASP A 31 -12.52 -11.85 49.55
CA ASP A 31 -13.52 -11.79 48.48
C ASP A 31 -13.14 -10.80 47.35
N ARG A 32 -11.89 -10.35 47.30
CA ARG A 32 -11.40 -9.46 46.22
C ARG A 32 -10.66 -10.26 45.16
N LEU A 33 -10.78 -9.81 43.91
CA LEU A 33 -10.12 -10.41 42.74
C LEU A 33 -8.58 -10.48 42.85
N PHE A 34 -7.97 -9.69 43.73
CA PHE A 34 -6.53 -9.67 43.96
C PHE A 34 -6.21 -9.64 45.45
N GLN A 35 -5.38 -10.58 45.90
CA GLN A 35 -4.78 -10.56 47.23
C GLN A 35 -3.36 -9.97 47.18
N PRO A 36 -2.95 -9.18 48.20
CA PRO A 36 -1.60 -8.66 48.27
C PRO A 36 -0.57 -9.78 48.52
N PHE A 37 0.60 -9.67 47.88
CA PHE A 37 1.63 -10.71 47.88
C PHE A 37 2.44 -10.72 49.18
N SER A 38 2.79 -11.91 49.68
CA SER A 38 3.87 -12.04 50.67
C SER A 38 5.23 -11.94 49.95
N ARG A 39 6.24 -11.36 50.62
CA ARG A 39 7.57 -11.12 50.04
C ARG A 39 8.33 -12.40 49.65
N GLN A 40 7.82 -13.58 50.05
CA GLN A 40 8.41 -14.89 49.81
C GLN A 40 7.75 -15.67 48.66
N GLU A 41 6.62 -15.20 48.11
CA GLU A 41 5.97 -15.87 46.97
C GLU A 41 6.69 -15.60 45.64
N ARG A 42 6.87 -16.66 44.84
CA ARG A 42 7.42 -16.54 43.49
C ARG A 42 6.35 -15.96 42.56
N ILE A 43 6.64 -14.80 41.96
CA ILE A 43 5.79 -14.05 41.01
C ILE A 43 5.12 -14.95 39.94
N SER A 44 5.76 -16.05 39.54
CA SER A 44 5.22 -16.99 38.55
C SER A 44 3.97 -17.76 39.00
N ARG A 45 3.71 -17.92 40.31
CA ARG A 45 2.45 -18.52 40.81
C ARG A 45 1.29 -17.53 40.84
N CYS A 46 1.59 -16.25 40.98
CA CYS A 46 0.62 -15.17 41.07
C CYS A 46 0.07 -14.73 39.70
N CYS A 47 0.72 -15.16 38.61
CA CYS A 47 0.34 -14.84 37.22
C CYS A 47 -0.27 -16.04 36.48
N ASP A 48 -0.99 -16.92 37.19
CA ASP A 48 -1.77 -17.99 36.56
C ASP A 48 -3.19 -17.48 36.23
N PHE A 49 -3.35 -16.95 35.01
CA PHE A 49 -4.58 -16.35 34.51
C PHE A 49 -5.67 -17.38 34.12
N SER A 50 -5.43 -18.67 34.33
CA SER A 50 -6.36 -19.74 33.95
C SER A 50 -7.72 -19.67 34.65
N LYS A 51 -7.81 -19.04 35.83
CA LYS A 51 -9.06 -18.92 36.61
C LYS A 51 -9.82 -17.61 36.39
N GLN A 52 -9.21 -16.56 35.81
CA GLN A 52 -9.89 -15.28 35.59
C GLN A 52 -11.06 -15.40 34.61
N THR A 53 -10.91 -16.24 33.58
CA THR A 53 -11.95 -16.48 32.57
C THR A 53 -13.19 -17.19 33.12
N GLN A 54 -13.05 -17.92 34.24
CA GLN A 54 -14.16 -18.62 34.87
C GLN A 54 -14.99 -17.65 35.72
N VAL A 55 -14.34 -16.80 36.52
CA VAL A 55 -15.00 -15.81 37.40
C VAL A 55 -15.70 -14.71 36.59
N GLN A 56 -15.16 -14.33 35.42
CA GLN A 56 -15.82 -13.37 34.52
C GLN A 56 -17.12 -13.92 33.92
N LYS A 57 -17.15 -15.22 33.60
CA LYS A 57 -18.36 -15.89 33.10
C LYS A 57 -19.44 -16.01 34.17
N ASP A 58 -19.05 -16.37 35.39
CA ASP A 58 -20.00 -16.53 36.50
C ASP A 58 -20.64 -15.17 36.88
N LEU A 59 -19.90 -14.05 36.76
CA LEU A 59 -20.43 -12.70 36.92
C LEU A 59 -21.33 -12.26 35.74
N GLU A 60 -20.96 -12.56 34.50
CA GLU A 60 -21.79 -12.28 33.31
C GLU A 60 -23.14 -13.01 33.36
N ASP A 61 -23.16 -14.26 33.84
CA ASP A 61 -24.38 -15.06 34.01
C ASP A 61 -25.30 -14.49 35.12
N GLU A 62 -24.73 -13.90 36.19
CA GLU A 62 -25.51 -13.22 37.25
C GLU A 62 -26.17 -11.93 36.75
N TYR A 63 -25.50 -11.16 35.88
CA TYR A 63 -26.07 -9.94 35.29
C TYR A 63 -27.14 -10.22 34.23
N GLU A 64 -27.06 -11.34 33.50
CA GLU A 64 -28.09 -11.73 32.53
C GLU A 64 -29.42 -12.14 33.21
N THR A 65 -29.37 -12.65 34.44
CA THR A 65 -30.55 -13.22 35.12
C THR A 65 -31.52 -12.14 35.65
N VAL A 66 -31.09 -10.88 35.78
CA VAL A 66 -31.91 -9.78 36.35
C VAL A 66 -32.66 -8.98 35.26
N GLY A 67 -32.30 -9.10 33.98
CA GLY A 67 -32.78 -8.21 32.91
C GLY A 67 -33.98 -8.66 32.08
N GLN A 68 -34.48 -9.90 32.19
CA GLN A 68 -35.52 -10.42 31.28
C GLN A 68 -36.78 -10.93 31.99
N LYS A 69 -37.69 -10.00 32.29
CA LYS A 69 -39.13 -10.24 32.14
C LYS A 69 -39.71 -9.10 31.31
N ILE A 70 -40.09 -9.38 30.06
CA ILE A 70 -41.30 -8.89 29.35
C ILE A 70 -41.20 -9.18 27.83
N VAL A 71 -42.14 -10.03 27.37
CA VAL A 71 -42.82 -10.17 26.05
C VAL A 71 -42.07 -10.74 24.82
N LYS A 72 -42.63 -11.85 24.32
CA LYS A 72 -42.30 -12.64 23.12
C LYS A 72 -42.88 -12.04 21.82
N LYS A 73 -42.14 -12.12 20.69
CA LYS A 73 -42.64 -12.24 19.29
C LYS A 73 -41.54 -12.85 18.36
N PRO A 74 -41.89 -13.41 17.18
CA PRO A 74 -41.26 -14.63 16.63
C PRO A 74 -40.03 -14.43 15.73
N ALA A 75 -39.39 -15.56 15.44
CA ALA A 75 -38.02 -15.77 14.98
C ALA A 75 -37.62 -15.13 13.63
N GLN A 76 -36.48 -14.44 13.65
CA GLN A 76 -35.56 -14.31 12.52
C GLN A 76 -34.21 -14.87 12.96
N LYS A 77 -33.69 -15.86 12.21
CA LYS A 77 -32.37 -16.47 12.47
C LYS A 77 -31.27 -15.41 12.32
N LYS A 78 -30.79 -14.86 13.44
CA LYS A 78 -29.53 -14.13 13.50
C LYS A 78 -28.39 -15.14 13.64
N ILE A 79 -27.50 -15.13 12.66
CA ILE A 79 -26.22 -15.84 12.67
C ILE A 79 -25.37 -15.19 13.77
N ALA A 80 -24.85 -16.01 14.68
CA ALA A 80 -24.05 -15.54 15.80
C ALA A 80 -22.74 -14.88 15.30
N PHE A 81 -22.48 -13.67 15.80
CA PHE A 81 -21.25 -12.94 15.63
C PHE A 81 -20.16 -13.61 16.48
N VAL A 82 -19.15 -14.20 15.84
CA VAL A 82 -17.97 -14.75 16.51
C VAL A 82 -16.95 -13.62 16.68
N PRO A 83 -16.49 -13.31 17.90
CA PRO A 83 -15.44 -12.31 18.08
C PRO A 83 -14.14 -12.82 17.44
N GLN A 84 -13.62 -12.08 16.46
CA GLN A 84 -12.31 -12.35 15.85
C GLN A 84 -11.22 -12.13 16.90
N GLN A 85 -10.78 -13.22 17.54
CA GLN A 85 -9.43 -13.26 18.08
C GLN A 85 -8.46 -13.06 16.91
N GLN A 86 -7.48 -12.18 17.09
CA GLN A 86 -6.37 -11.97 16.15
C GLN A 86 -5.65 -13.31 15.93
N GLN A 87 -6.05 -14.06 14.91
CA GLN A 87 -5.34 -15.24 14.48
C GLN A 87 -4.07 -14.77 13.76
N GLN A 88 -2.94 -14.85 14.47
CA GLN A 88 -1.66 -14.96 13.81
C GLN A 88 -1.71 -16.21 12.92
N VAL A 89 -1.64 -16.01 11.61
CA VAL A 89 -1.64 -17.09 10.62
C VAL A 89 -0.31 -17.85 10.77
N VAL A 90 -0.33 -18.94 11.53
CA VAL A 90 0.78 -19.90 11.59
C VAL A 90 0.68 -20.80 10.36
N TYR A 91 1.59 -20.62 9.40
CA TYR A 91 1.71 -21.51 8.25
C TYR A 91 2.20 -22.90 8.71
N GLN A 92 1.33 -23.90 8.66
CA GLN A 92 1.72 -25.31 8.74
C GLN A 92 1.93 -25.87 7.33
N SER A 93 3.19 -26.13 6.95
CA SER A 93 3.53 -26.89 5.76
C SER A 93 3.17 -28.37 5.96
N TYR A 94 2.17 -28.88 5.26
CA TYR A 94 1.83 -30.29 5.28
C TYR A 94 2.65 -31.07 4.24
N TYR A 95 3.72 -31.70 4.69
CA TYR A 95 4.24 -32.90 4.02
C TYR A 95 3.50 -34.12 4.59
N GLN A 96 2.86 -34.90 3.73
CA GLN A 96 2.31 -36.20 4.09
C GLN A 96 3.45 -37.17 4.39
N THR A 97 3.50 -37.69 5.62
CA THR A 97 4.20 -38.96 5.88
C THR A 97 3.44 -39.77 6.91
N GLY A 98 3.18 -41.03 6.55
CA GLY A 98 2.60 -42.02 7.45
C GLY A 98 3.50 -42.42 8.61
N LYS A 99 2.85 -43.12 9.55
CA LYS A 99 3.36 -43.87 10.71
C LYS A 99 3.96 -43.04 11.86
N LYS A 100 3.23 -43.08 12.98
CA LYS A 100 3.56 -42.50 14.28
C LYS A 100 4.93 -43.01 14.76
N SER A 101 5.85 -42.09 15.00
CA SER A 101 7.11 -42.31 15.72
C SER A 101 7.26 -41.24 16.80
N LYS A 102 7.87 -41.64 17.92
CA LYS A 102 7.87 -40.98 19.23
C LYS A 102 8.43 -39.54 19.18
N MET A 103 7.81 -38.66 19.97
CA MET A 103 8.18 -37.25 20.15
C MET A 103 9.64 -37.11 20.61
N SER A 104 10.53 -36.69 19.70
CA SER A 104 11.71 -35.92 20.06
C SER A 104 11.32 -34.44 20.10
N GLN A 105 11.74 -33.70 21.14
CA GLN A 105 11.57 -32.25 21.23
C GLN A 105 12.12 -31.59 19.95
N ALA A 106 11.24 -31.23 19.03
CA ALA A 106 11.62 -30.60 17.78
C ALA A 106 12.14 -29.20 18.10
N ALA A 107 13.45 -29.03 17.97
CA ALA A 107 14.05 -27.70 17.93
C ALA A 107 13.25 -26.85 16.93
N LYS A 108 12.72 -25.70 17.38
CA LYS A 108 12.04 -24.74 16.50
C LYS A 108 13.02 -24.38 15.39
N ARG A 109 12.88 -25.00 14.22
CA ARG A 109 13.65 -24.64 13.03
C ARG A 109 13.21 -23.22 12.68
N VAL A 110 14.09 -22.25 12.87
CA VAL A 110 13.91 -20.91 12.34
C VAL A 110 13.99 -21.05 10.83
N ILE A 111 12.85 -21.01 10.16
CA ILE A 111 12.81 -20.95 8.69
C ILE A 111 13.31 -19.55 8.33
N VAL A 112 14.51 -19.48 7.76
CA VAL A 112 15.07 -18.24 7.22
C VAL A 112 14.64 -18.16 5.77
N TYR A 113 13.74 -17.23 5.46
CA TYR A 113 13.33 -16.95 4.09
C TYR A 113 14.37 -16.11 3.37
N LYS A 114 14.66 -16.46 2.12
CA LYS A 114 15.57 -15.72 1.24
C LYS A 114 14.85 -14.52 0.66
N LYS A 115 15.42 -13.34 0.88
CA LYS A 115 14.94 -12.07 0.34
C LYS A 115 15.85 -11.60 -0.80
N CYS A 116 15.25 -10.99 -1.81
CA CYS A 116 15.99 -10.31 -2.89
C CYS A 116 16.92 -9.22 -2.33
N ARG A 117 18.11 -9.09 -2.91
CA ARG A 117 19.06 -8.02 -2.57
C ARG A 117 18.94 -6.89 -3.58
N PHE A 118 18.01 -5.98 -3.32
CA PHE A 118 17.84 -4.78 -4.13
C PHE A 118 18.98 -3.79 -3.92
N LYS A 119 19.44 -3.20 -5.03
CA LYS A 119 20.26 -1.99 -5.03
C LYS A 119 19.37 -0.77 -4.76
N ASP A 120 19.97 0.30 -4.27
CA ASP A 120 19.27 1.58 -4.19
C ASP A 120 18.98 2.07 -5.62
N SER A 121 17.80 2.68 -5.82
CA SER A 121 17.31 3.06 -7.15
C SER A 121 18.10 4.19 -7.80
N ILE A 122 18.83 4.95 -6.99
CA ILE A 122 19.80 5.96 -7.43
C ILE A 122 21.06 5.89 -6.56
N SER A 123 22.21 6.15 -7.18
CA SER A 123 23.47 6.27 -6.44
C SER A 123 23.53 7.65 -5.78
N ILE A 124 23.56 7.66 -4.45
CA ILE A 124 23.66 8.90 -3.67
C ILE A 124 25.01 9.55 -3.98
N LYS A 125 24.99 10.77 -4.53
CA LYS A 125 26.20 11.53 -4.82
C LYS A 125 26.72 12.24 -3.55
N THR A 126 28.01 12.60 -3.53
CA THR A 126 28.68 13.22 -2.38
C THR A 126 28.22 14.65 -2.06
N ASP A 127 27.68 15.33 -3.06
CA ASP A 127 27.14 16.69 -3.00
C ASP A 127 25.72 16.76 -2.42
N TRP A 128 25.03 15.60 -2.31
CA TRP A 128 23.67 15.55 -1.80
C TRP A 128 23.63 15.68 -0.28
N ILE A 129 22.84 16.63 0.21
CA ILE A 129 22.68 16.87 1.64
C ILE A 129 21.42 16.16 2.11
N SER A 130 21.57 15.16 2.98
CA SER A 130 20.41 14.52 3.62
C SER A 130 19.81 15.48 4.65
N ILE A 131 18.59 15.95 4.38
CA ILE A 131 17.91 16.95 5.23
C ILE A 131 16.90 16.31 6.17
N HIS A 132 16.32 15.15 5.82
CA HIS A 132 15.29 14.50 6.62
C HIS A 132 15.14 13.02 6.31
N GLU A 133 14.69 12.26 7.31
CA GLU A 133 14.24 10.87 7.15
C GLU A 133 12.90 10.71 7.84
N THR A 134 11.88 10.27 7.08
CA THR A 134 10.53 10.11 7.62
C THR A 134 10.47 8.93 8.58
N GLN A 135 9.69 9.10 9.66
CA GLN A 135 9.45 8.03 10.63
C GLN A 135 7.96 7.68 10.60
N LYS A 136 7.66 6.37 10.60
CA LYS A 136 6.30 5.84 10.60
C LYS A 136 5.38 6.48 11.63
N GLN A 137 5.88 6.65 12.86
CA GLN A 137 5.12 7.25 13.97
C GLN A 137 4.71 8.70 13.70
N ASN A 138 5.49 9.45 12.93
CA ASN A 138 5.19 10.84 12.63
C ASN A 138 4.13 10.96 11.54
N ILE A 139 4.14 10.02 10.57
CA ILE A 139 3.12 9.95 9.53
C ILE A 139 1.76 9.55 10.12
N GLU A 140 1.73 8.53 10.99
CA GLU A 140 0.48 8.03 11.59
C GLU A 140 -0.21 9.04 12.53
N LYS A 141 0.55 9.97 13.12
CA LYS A 141 0.02 11.06 13.96
C LYS A 141 -0.71 12.14 13.15
N VAL A 142 -0.46 12.22 11.84
CA VAL A 142 -1.07 13.25 11.00
C VAL A 142 -2.57 13.00 10.94
N GLN A 143 -3.36 14.00 11.34
CA GLN A 143 -4.81 13.87 11.27
C GLN A 143 -5.29 13.74 9.82
N TYR A 144 -6.37 13.00 9.68
CA TYR A 144 -7.02 12.71 8.43
C TYR A 144 -7.60 13.97 7.78
N SER A 145 -7.69 13.92 6.46
CA SER A 145 -8.16 15.02 5.63
C SER A 145 -9.42 14.62 4.86
N LEU A 146 -10.32 15.58 4.66
CA LEU A 146 -11.40 15.46 3.68
C LEU A 146 -10.80 15.62 2.29
N ILE A 147 -11.22 14.78 1.35
CA ILE A 147 -10.68 14.72 0.00
C ILE A 147 -11.82 15.05 -0.96
N ASP A 148 -11.55 15.98 -1.86
CA ASP A 148 -12.50 16.47 -2.85
C ASP A 148 -11.81 16.37 -4.22
N ILE A 149 -12.42 15.64 -5.15
CA ILE A 149 -11.80 15.28 -6.44
C ILE A 149 -12.60 15.95 -7.55
N LYS A 150 -11.92 16.69 -8.41
CA LYS A 150 -12.52 17.38 -9.54
C LYS A 150 -11.77 17.06 -10.82
N GLU A 151 -12.48 16.64 -11.85
CA GLU A 151 -11.92 16.49 -13.19
C GLU A 151 -11.65 17.87 -13.81
N ILE A 152 -10.41 18.10 -14.28
CA ILE A 152 -10.00 19.32 -14.98
C ILE A 152 -10.15 19.12 -16.48
N GLN A 153 -9.59 18.03 -17.00
CA GLN A 153 -9.46 17.76 -18.42
C GLN A 153 -9.37 16.25 -18.67
N SER A 154 -9.97 15.79 -19.76
CA SER A 154 -9.81 14.42 -20.30
C SER A 154 -9.29 14.49 -21.73
N ILE A 155 -8.24 13.75 -22.04
CA ILE A 155 -7.58 13.73 -23.35
C ILE A 155 -7.39 12.27 -23.80
N GLY A 156 -7.77 11.95 -25.04
CA GLY A 156 -7.53 10.65 -25.66
C GLY A 156 -8.82 9.87 -25.93
N THR A 157 -8.71 8.55 -26.07
CA THR A 157 -9.87 7.68 -26.33
C THR A 157 -10.02 6.62 -25.26
N ILE A 158 -11.27 6.29 -24.93
CA ILE A 158 -11.58 5.18 -24.04
C ILE A 158 -12.40 4.14 -24.79
N LYS A 159 -12.19 2.87 -24.43
CA LYS A 159 -12.94 1.74 -24.98
C LYS A 159 -13.79 1.08 -23.92
N LYS A 160 -14.85 0.41 -24.37
CA LYS A 160 -15.73 -0.37 -23.49
C LYS A 160 -15.10 -1.69 -23.09
N TYR A 161 -15.27 -2.06 -21.82
CA TYR A 161 -14.85 -3.35 -21.30
C TYR A 161 -15.68 -4.50 -21.88
N ASN A 162 -14.99 -5.54 -22.32
CA ASN A 162 -15.58 -6.76 -22.85
C ASN A 162 -16.01 -7.71 -21.73
N LYS A 163 -17.31 -7.70 -21.42
CA LYS A 163 -17.90 -8.58 -20.39
C LYS A 163 -17.78 -10.09 -20.67
N GLU A 164 -17.40 -10.52 -21.88
CA GLU A 164 -17.14 -11.95 -22.14
C GLU A 164 -15.94 -12.47 -21.35
N PHE A 165 -14.99 -11.60 -20.97
CA PHE A 165 -13.86 -11.98 -20.13
C PHE A 165 -14.27 -12.34 -18.69
N ASP A 166 -15.42 -11.85 -18.20
CA ASP A 166 -15.93 -12.18 -16.86
C ASP A 166 -16.33 -13.66 -16.74
N LYS A 167 -16.51 -14.36 -17.88
CA LYS A 167 -16.83 -15.79 -17.95
C LYS A 167 -15.60 -16.70 -17.89
N VAL A 168 -14.38 -16.14 -17.93
CA VAL A 168 -13.14 -16.93 -17.91
C VAL A 168 -13.00 -17.67 -16.59
N ARG A 169 -12.73 -18.97 -16.67
CA ARG A 169 -12.57 -19.89 -15.53
C ARG A 169 -11.38 -20.82 -15.79
N PRO A 170 -10.79 -21.46 -14.77
CA PRO A 170 -9.59 -22.28 -14.96
C PRO A 170 -9.79 -23.48 -15.91
N ASN A 171 -11.02 -23.98 -16.06
CA ASN A 171 -11.39 -25.03 -17.03
C ASN A 171 -11.49 -24.52 -18.48
N TYR A 172 -11.75 -23.23 -18.64
CA TYR A 172 -11.97 -22.54 -19.92
C TYR A 172 -11.08 -21.29 -19.95
N GLU A 173 -9.76 -21.51 -19.86
CA GLU A 173 -8.77 -20.44 -19.89
C GLU A 173 -8.76 -19.74 -21.27
N LYS A 174 -8.45 -18.45 -21.28
CA LYS A 174 -8.31 -17.68 -22.51
C LYS A 174 -6.84 -17.37 -22.76
N LYS A 175 -6.31 -17.83 -23.88
CA LYS A 175 -4.92 -17.56 -24.27
C LYS A 175 -4.76 -16.08 -24.61
N ILE A 176 -3.73 -15.46 -24.04
CA ILE A 176 -3.32 -14.09 -24.34
C ILE A 176 -2.02 -14.17 -25.11
N SER A 177 -2.01 -13.53 -26.28
CA SER A 177 -0.77 -13.28 -27.01
C SER A 177 -0.25 -11.93 -26.54
N ILE A 178 1.02 -11.86 -26.20
CA ILE A 178 1.64 -10.58 -25.91
C ILE A 178 1.57 -9.70 -27.16
N ILE A 179 1.04 -8.50 -26.98
CA ILE A 179 1.04 -7.47 -28.00
C ILE A 179 2.31 -6.66 -27.73
N GLY A 180 3.28 -6.77 -28.64
CA GLY A 180 4.54 -6.01 -28.52
C GLY A 180 4.26 -4.52 -28.55
N GLY A 181 5.04 -3.72 -27.82
CA GLY A 181 4.92 -2.26 -27.76
C GLY A 181 5.80 -1.70 -26.64
N GLU A 182 6.19 -0.43 -26.75
CA GLU A 182 6.99 0.24 -25.72
C GLU A 182 6.09 0.80 -24.62
N VAL A 183 6.34 0.42 -23.36
CA VAL A 183 5.65 1.01 -22.21
C VAL A 183 6.16 2.44 -22.05
N ILE A 184 5.29 3.43 -22.27
CA ILE A 184 5.67 4.84 -22.18
C ILE A 184 5.90 5.21 -20.71
N SER A 185 7.13 5.61 -20.39
CA SER A 185 7.45 6.33 -19.18
C SER A 185 7.13 7.80 -19.39
N GLY A 186 6.02 8.29 -18.84
CA GLY A 186 5.61 9.68 -19.03
C GLY A 186 6.09 10.56 -17.87
N SER A 187 7.13 11.37 -18.09
CA SER A 187 7.52 12.45 -17.18
C SER A 187 6.44 13.55 -17.12
N VAL A 188 6.36 14.27 -16.01
CA VAL A 188 5.53 15.48 -15.88
C VAL A 188 6.11 16.62 -16.73
N GLN A 189 7.44 16.67 -16.85
CA GLN A 189 8.15 17.69 -17.61
C GLN A 189 8.07 17.48 -19.12
N ASP A 190 7.70 16.30 -19.60
CA ASP A 190 7.52 16.04 -21.04
C ASP A 190 6.07 16.25 -21.49
N ASP A 191 5.14 16.44 -20.54
CA ASP A 191 3.72 16.57 -20.78
C ASP A 191 3.34 18.00 -21.18
N LYS A 192 2.84 18.17 -22.41
CA LYS A 192 2.44 19.47 -22.97
C LYS A 192 1.35 20.15 -22.14
N TYR A 193 0.36 19.41 -21.65
CA TYR A 193 -0.74 19.97 -20.89
C TYR A 193 -0.27 20.41 -19.50
N PHE A 194 0.57 19.61 -18.83
CA PHE A 194 1.15 20.04 -17.55
C PHE A 194 2.03 21.29 -17.71
N LYS A 195 2.85 21.39 -18.77
CA LYS A 195 3.64 22.60 -19.03
C LYS A 195 2.77 23.86 -19.11
N GLN A 196 1.69 23.80 -19.89
CA GLN A 196 0.74 24.91 -20.03
C GLN A 196 0.08 25.24 -18.69
N LEU A 197 -0.47 24.23 -18.00
CA LEU A 197 -1.17 24.41 -16.74
C LEU A 197 -0.28 24.99 -15.63
N ILE A 198 0.96 24.51 -15.53
CA ILE A 198 1.93 25.00 -14.56
C ILE A 198 2.30 26.45 -14.90
N ALA A 199 2.59 26.78 -16.16
CA ALA A 199 2.94 28.14 -16.58
C ALA A 199 1.81 29.14 -16.30
N GLU A 200 0.55 28.75 -16.53
CA GLU A 200 -0.62 29.58 -16.25
C GLU A 200 -0.84 29.83 -14.76
N ARG A 201 -0.59 28.83 -13.92
CA ARG A 201 -0.86 28.89 -12.47
C ARG A 201 0.34 29.38 -11.66
N GLN A 202 1.54 29.38 -12.23
CA GLN A 202 2.77 29.72 -11.50
C GLN A 202 2.67 31.12 -10.90
N GLY A 203 2.91 31.23 -9.59
CA GLY A 203 2.85 32.49 -8.84
C GLY A 203 1.45 32.95 -8.43
N THR A 204 0.39 32.27 -8.87
CA THR A 204 -1.01 32.54 -8.44
C THR A 204 -1.47 31.63 -7.29
N GLU A 205 -0.68 30.61 -6.96
CA GLU A 205 -1.04 29.60 -5.97
C GLU A 205 -0.89 30.11 -4.53
N GLU A 206 -2.02 30.29 -3.85
CA GLU A 206 -2.05 30.69 -2.44
C GLU A 206 -1.65 29.55 -1.48
N ILE A 207 -1.92 28.31 -1.89
CA ILE A 207 -1.65 27.09 -1.12
C ILE A 207 -0.74 26.13 -1.90
N PRO A 208 0.00 25.25 -1.22
CA PRO A 208 0.84 24.27 -1.89
C PRO A 208 0.06 23.42 -2.90
N THR A 209 0.55 23.37 -4.15
CA THR A 209 -0.05 22.60 -5.23
C THR A 209 0.99 21.65 -5.83
N ILE A 210 0.69 20.36 -5.82
CA ILE A 210 1.57 19.31 -6.36
C ILE A 210 1.12 18.94 -7.77
N TYR A 211 2.03 18.95 -8.73
CA TYR A 211 1.83 18.44 -10.09
C TYR A 211 2.56 17.10 -10.23
N THR A 212 1.82 16.03 -10.54
CA THR A 212 2.40 14.68 -10.56
C THR A 212 1.62 13.68 -11.43
N THR A 213 2.18 12.49 -11.61
CA THR A 213 1.49 11.35 -12.23
C THR A 213 0.92 10.41 -11.17
N ASP A 214 -0.06 9.61 -11.55
CA ASP A 214 -0.67 8.59 -10.70
C ASP A 214 0.38 7.65 -10.08
N LYS A 215 1.35 7.16 -10.87
CA LYS A 215 2.40 6.24 -10.40
C LYS A 215 3.25 6.82 -9.27
N LEU A 216 3.66 8.08 -9.40
CA LEU A 216 4.49 8.77 -8.40
C LEU A 216 3.69 9.11 -7.14
N LEU A 217 2.44 9.58 -7.30
CA LEU A 217 1.54 9.83 -6.17
C LEU A 217 1.27 8.55 -5.38
N PHE A 218 0.97 7.44 -6.07
CA PHE A 218 0.66 6.18 -5.42
C PHE A 218 1.86 5.61 -4.67
N ALA A 219 3.09 5.86 -5.12
CA ALA A 219 4.31 5.45 -4.39
C ALA A 219 4.34 6.03 -2.97
N ILE A 220 3.99 7.31 -2.85
CA ILE A 220 3.95 8.03 -1.57
C ILE A 220 2.74 7.57 -0.74
N GLN A 221 1.57 7.46 -1.35
CA GLN A 221 0.33 7.04 -0.68
C GLN A 221 0.43 5.61 -0.12
N THR A 222 1.10 4.72 -0.85
CA THR A 222 1.25 3.29 -0.51
C THR A 222 2.57 2.97 0.22
N LEU A 223 3.26 3.97 0.76
CA LEU A 223 4.55 3.81 1.47
C LEU A 223 4.54 2.69 2.52
N LYS A 224 3.41 2.51 3.24
CA LYS A 224 3.27 1.44 4.25
C LYS A 224 3.29 0.02 3.69
N TYR A 225 2.99 -0.15 2.40
CA TYR A 225 2.94 -1.45 1.73
C TYR A 225 4.17 -1.68 0.83
N SER A 226 4.80 -0.62 0.34
CA SER A 226 5.94 -0.70 -0.57
C SER A 226 7.19 -1.30 0.08
N ILE A 227 7.76 -2.31 -0.57
CA ILE A 227 9.00 -3.00 -0.21
C ILE A 227 10.11 -2.72 -1.22
N TYR A 228 9.83 -2.58 -2.52
CA TYR A 228 10.86 -2.31 -3.54
C TYR A 228 11.37 -0.87 -3.48
N PRO A 229 12.65 -0.62 -3.83
CA PRO A 229 13.23 0.71 -3.77
C PRO A 229 12.66 1.61 -4.88
N TRP A 230 12.59 2.91 -4.61
CA TRP A 230 12.19 3.91 -5.59
C TRP A 230 12.66 5.31 -5.21
N ASP A 231 12.72 6.19 -6.19
CA ASP A 231 13.11 7.59 -6.06
C ASP A 231 12.14 8.51 -6.82
N ILE A 232 11.98 9.74 -6.31
CA ILE A 232 11.15 10.79 -6.92
C ILE A 232 11.92 12.12 -6.83
N LEU A 233 12.02 12.82 -7.96
CA LEU A 233 12.54 14.18 -8.03
C LEU A 233 11.42 15.16 -7.68
N VAL A 234 11.73 16.15 -6.84
CA VAL A 234 10.80 17.19 -6.42
C VAL A 234 11.42 18.55 -6.72
N THR A 235 10.83 19.29 -7.65
CA THR A 235 11.19 20.68 -7.92
C THR A 235 10.21 21.59 -7.20
N LYS A 236 10.69 22.41 -6.26
CA LYS A 236 9.88 23.37 -5.50
C LYS A 236 10.16 24.80 -5.96
N LYS A 237 9.11 25.49 -6.39
CA LYS A 237 9.11 26.94 -6.72
C LYS A 237 7.92 27.62 -6.02
N GLY A 238 8.17 28.32 -4.93
CA GLY A 238 7.13 28.93 -4.09
C GLY A 238 6.18 27.89 -3.51
N ASN A 239 4.90 27.97 -3.89
CA ASN A 239 3.85 27.01 -3.53
C ASN A 239 3.64 25.91 -4.59
N SER A 240 4.37 25.94 -5.71
CA SER A 240 4.26 24.97 -6.80
C SER A 240 5.30 23.87 -6.65
N TYR A 241 4.85 22.63 -6.50
CA TYR A 241 5.71 21.45 -6.30
C TYR A 241 5.53 20.49 -7.47
N ILE A 242 6.59 20.19 -8.20
CA ILE A 242 6.55 19.26 -9.34
C ILE A 242 7.22 17.97 -8.91
N PHE A 243 6.48 16.87 -8.91
CA PHE A 243 6.98 15.54 -8.58
C PHE A 243 7.16 14.76 -9.87
N ASP A 244 8.41 14.42 -10.20
CA ASP A 244 8.80 13.83 -11.48
C ASP A 244 9.83 12.70 -11.31
N LYS A 245 10.14 11.98 -12.39
CA LYS A 245 11.24 11.00 -12.40
C LYS A 245 12.59 11.69 -12.33
N CYS A 246 13.53 11.08 -11.61
CA CYS A 246 14.92 11.51 -11.63
C CYS A 246 15.52 11.38 -13.04
N PRO A 247 16.34 12.36 -13.49
CA PRO A 247 16.89 12.38 -14.85
C PRO A 247 17.65 11.09 -15.23
N GLN A 248 18.40 10.52 -14.29
CA GLN A 248 19.17 9.28 -14.48
C GLN A 248 18.28 8.07 -14.83
N ASN A 249 17.03 8.09 -14.39
CA ASN A 249 16.07 7.01 -14.56
C ASN A 249 15.00 7.35 -15.61
N ARG A 250 15.11 8.46 -16.36
CA ARG A 250 14.08 8.88 -17.34
C ARG A 250 13.89 7.87 -18.47
N SER A 251 14.99 7.34 -19.00
CA SER A 251 14.97 6.43 -20.16
C SER A 251 14.60 4.98 -19.82
N GLU A 252 14.64 4.58 -18.54
CA GLU A 252 14.33 3.22 -18.11
C GLU A 252 13.05 3.16 -17.27
N LEU A 253 12.31 2.05 -17.38
CA LEU A 253 11.17 1.79 -16.51
C LEU A 253 11.64 1.51 -15.08
N THR A 254 11.13 2.29 -14.14
CA THR A 254 11.40 2.10 -12.71
C THR A 254 10.39 1.12 -12.10
N TYR A 255 10.67 0.58 -10.91
CA TYR A 255 9.68 -0.21 -10.14
C TYR A 255 8.41 0.58 -9.78
N LEU A 256 8.39 1.91 -9.95
CA LEU A 256 7.17 2.72 -9.81
C LEU A 256 6.19 2.50 -10.95
N GLU A 257 6.72 2.26 -12.16
CA GLU A 257 5.97 2.12 -13.40
C GLU A 257 5.69 0.66 -13.73
N LEU A 258 6.61 -0.22 -13.36
CA LEU A 258 6.43 -1.65 -13.50
C LEU A 258 5.36 -2.17 -12.52
N GLN A 259 4.61 -3.16 -13.00
CA GLN A 259 3.81 -4.01 -12.14
C GLN A 259 4.74 -4.94 -11.37
N THR A 260 4.90 -4.65 -10.08
CA THR A 260 5.72 -5.49 -9.20
C THR A 260 5.12 -6.89 -9.08
N ILE A 261 5.93 -7.92 -8.89
CA ILE A 261 5.44 -9.28 -8.65
C ILE A 261 5.78 -9.69 -7.24
N ASN A 262 4.80 -10.22 -6.50
CA ASN A 262 4.96 -10.82 -5.18
C ASN A 262 5.75 -9.95 -4.18
N GLU A 263 5.60 -8.63 -4.27
CA GLU A 263 6.37 -7.66 -3.46
C GLU A 263 6.22 -7.90 -1.95
N ASN A 264 5.03 -8.34 -1.51
CA ASN A 264 4.69 -8.59 -0.11
C ASN A 264 4.69 -10.08 0.27
N ILE A 265 5.35 -10.92 -0.52
CA ILE A 265 5.47 -12.35 -0.24
C ILE A 265 6.25 -12.60 1.06
N THR A 266 5.81 -13.61 1.82
CA THR A 266 6.44 -14.01 3.08
C THR A 266 7.30 -15.26 2.94
N VAL A 267 7.37 -15.82 1.74
CA VAL A 267 8.18 -16.99 1.38
C VAL A 267 9.35 -16.60 0.49
N ASP A 268 10.14 -17.58 0.06
CA ASP A 268 11.35 -17.35 -0.73
C ASP A 268 11.04 -16.66 -2.07
N MET A 269 11.80 -15.61 -2.36
CA MET A 269 11.85 -14.90 -3.63
C MET A 269 13.25 -15.07 -4.25
N PRO A 270 13.43 -14.98 -5.58
CA PRO A 270 14.76 -14.92 -6.18
C PRO A 270 15.67 -13.91 -5.47
N GLU A 271 16.90 -14.32 -5.17
CA GLU A 271 17.88 -13.45 -4.49
C GLU A 271 18.41 -12.35 -5.42
N ASP A 272 18.44 -12.63 -6.72
CA ASP A 272 18.94 -11.76 -7.77
C ASP A 272 17.87 -10.76 -8.24
N GLU A 273 18.19 -9.46 -8.11
CA GLU A 273 17.31 -8.36 -8.50
C GLU A 273 16.98 -8.37 -10.00
N LYS A 274 17.93 -8.76 -10.85
CA LYS A 274 17.70 -8.80 -12.31
C LYS A 274 16.60 -9.81 -12.65
N THR A 275 16.60 -10.97 -12.00
CA THR A 275 15.55 -11.97 -12.14
C THR A 275 14.18 -11.41 -11.70
N VAL A 276 14.12 -10.72 -10.56
CA VAL A 276 12.87 -10.09 -10.09
C VAL A 276 12.40 -9.01 -11.06
N ARG A 277 13.31 -8.19 -11.58
CA ARG A 277 12.99 -7.14 -12.56
C ARG A 277 12.40 -7.72 -13.85
N ASN A 278 12.99 -8.78 -14.39
CA ASN A 278 12.47 -9.45 -15.58
C ASN A 278 11.02 -9.92 -15.37
N TYR A 279 10.69 -10.47 -14.20
CA TYR A 279 9.31 -10.85 -13.90
C TYR A 279 8.36 -9.65 -13.81
N CYS A 280 8.81 -8.52 -13.27
CA CYS A 280 8.01 -7.29 -13.25
C CYS A 280 7.76 -6.73 -14.66
N GLU A 281 8.78 -6.74 -15.53
CA GLU A 281 8.67 -6.31 -16.92
C GLU A 281 7.69 -7.19 -17.71
N GLU A 282 7.85 -8.51 -17.62
CA GLU A 282 6.91 -9.47 -18.21
C GLU A 282 5.48 -9.27 -17.67
N SER A 283 5.33 -9.11 -16.35
CA SER A 283 4.02 -8.91 -15.74
C SER A 283 3.34 -7.65 -16.28
N THR A 284 4.11 -6.57 -16.44
CA THR A 284 3.63 -5.30 -16.97
C THR A 284 3.13 -5.47 -18.40
N ILE A 285 3.91 -6.10 -19.26
CA ILE A 285 3.56 -6.35 -20.66
C ILE A 285 2.32 -7.25 -20.77
N ALA A 286 2.25 -8.30 -19.96
CA ALA A 286 1.11 -9.22 -19.94
C ALA A 286 -0.18 -8.52 -19.49
N GLN A 287 -0.11 -7.62 -18.50
CA GLN A 287 -1.25 -6.82 -18.07
C GLN A 287 -1.72 -5.86 -19.16
N LEU A 288 -0.80 -5.11 -19.78
CA LEU A 288 -1.14 -4.19 -20.88
C LEU A 288 -1.76 -4.93 -22.06
N SER A 289 -1.21 -6.10 -22.41
CA SER A 289 -1.77 -6.96 -23.46
C SER A 289 -3.18 -7.41 -23.12
N TRP A 290 -3.44 -7.80 -21.87
CA TRP A 290 -4.77 -8.16 -21.43
C TRP A 290 -5.73 -6.97 -21.45
N GLN A 291 -5.32 -5.80 -20.97
CA GLN A 291 -6.11 -4.57 -21.01
C GLN A 291 -6.59 -4.30 -22.43
N LEU A 292 -5.67 -4.29 -23.40
CA LEU A 292 -6.01 -4.07 -24.81
C LEU A 292 -6.98 -5.14 -25.35
N LEU A 293 -6.71 -6.42 -25.13
CA LEU A 293 -7.57 -7.53 -25.57
C LEU A 293 -8.95 -7.55 -24.89
N SER A 294 -9.04 -7.00 -23.68
CA SER A 294 -10.26 -6.94 -22.88
C SER A 294 -11.17 -5.77 -23.23
N THR A 295 -10.83 -4.99 -24.25
CA THR A 295 -11.63 -3.87 -24.74
C THR A 295 -12.08 -4.10 -26.18
N TYR A 296 -13.18 -3.45 -26.59
CA TYR A 296 -13.68 -3.52 -27.97
C TYR A 296 -13.64 -2.15 -28.67
N ASN A 297 -13.50 -2.19 -30.01
CA ASN A 297 -13.50 -1.03 -30.90
C ASN A 297 -14.90 -0.38 -30.99
N GLN A 298 -15.23 0.43 -29.99
CA GLN A 298 -16.08 1.61 -30.16
C GLN A 298 -15.34 2.74 -29.44
N PRO A 299 -14.34 3.37 -30.07
CA PRO A 299 -13.58 4.43 -29.41
C PRO A 299 -14.56 5.58 -29.10
N VAL A 300 -14.68 5.94 -27.82
CA VAL A 300 -15.27 7.20 -27.42
C VAL A 300 -14.13 8.22 -27.45
N LEU A 301 -14.19 9.15 -28.39
CA LEU A 301 -13.23 10.24 -28.53
C LEU A 301 -13.54 11.31 -27.47
N PHE A 302 -12.59 11.58 -26.57
CA PHE A 302 -12.63 12.79 -25.74
C PHE A 302 -11.87 13.89 -26.46
N GLN A 303 -12.61 14.74 -27.16
CA GLN A 303 -12.05 15.84 -27.94
C GLN A 303 -12.11 17.12 -27.12
N ASN A 304 -11.06 17.40 -26.35
CA ASN A 304 -10.70 18.78 -25.99
C ASN A 304 -9.40 19.11 -26.70
N SER A 305 -9.51 19.40 -28.00
CA SER A 305 -8.44 20.03 -28.76
C SER A 305 -8.09 21.35 -28.08
N LEU A 306 -6.85 21.49 -27.63
CA LEU A 306 -6.21 22.80 -27.51
C LEU A 306 -6.34 23.44 -28.90
N GLN A 307 -7.29 24.35 -29.08
CA GLN A 307 -7.40 25.13 -30.30
C GLN A 307 -6.24 26.13 -30.32
N ASN A 308 -5.66 26.30 -31.51
CA ASN A 308 -4.49 27.11 -31.87
C ASN A 308 -3.18 26.33 -31.65
N ASP A 309 -2.40 25.95 -32.66
CA ASP A 309 -1.93 26.79 -33.77
C ASP A 309 -1.86 26.08 -35.14
N GLU A 310 -2.25 26.82 -36.18
CA GLU A 310 -1.90 26.53 -37.57
C GLU A 310 -0.41 26.82 -37.78
N GLU A 311 0.45 25.86 -37.48
CA GLU A 311 1.77 25.76 -38.12
C GLU A 311 2.21 24.30 -38.06
N THR A 312 1.91 23.61 -39.17
CA THR A 312 2.23 22.22 -39.44
C THR A 312 3.71 22.13 -39.77
N GLU A 313 4.58 22.18 -38.76
CA GLU A 313 5.91 21.59 -38.90
C GLU A 313 5.80 20.10 -38.59
N GLN A 314 6.26 19.30 -39.55
CA GLN A 314 6.32 17.85 -39.51
C GLN A 314 6.92 17.35 -38.20
N ASN A 315 6.07 16.98 -37.25
CA ASN A 315 6.47 16.10 -36.16
C ASN A 315 6.55 14.67 -36.73
N ASP A 316 7.60 14.38 -37.48
CA ASP A 316 8.00 13.03 -37.94
C ASP A 316 8.32 12.08 -36.77
N LEU A 317 8.19 12.53 -35.52
CA LEU A 317 8.26 11.71 -34.31
C LEU A 317 6.88 11.29 -33.76
N ALA A 318 5.78 11.87 -34.27
CA ALA A 318 4.42 11.51 -33.86
C ALA A 318 3.97 10.11 -34.35
N GLU A 319 4.74 9.47 -35.24
CA GLU A 319 4.33 8.28 -36.00
C GLU A 319 5.00 6.96 -35.57
N LYS A 320 5.29 6.75 -34.28
CA LYS A 320 5.91 5.49 -33.80
C LYS A 320 5.34 4.94 -32.49
N TYR A 321 4.06 5.16 -32.19
CA TYR A 321 3.50 4.88 -30.86
C TYR A 321 2.35 3.87 -30.88
N LEU A 322 2.59 2.68 -30.34
CA LEU A 322 1.58 1.61 -30.30
C LEU A 322 0.53 1.75 -29.18
N PHE A 323 0.66 2.76 -28.31
CA PHE A 323 -0.28 3.02 -27.20
C PHE A 323 -0.88 4.44 -27.20
N SER A 324 -0.61 5.25 -28.23
CA SER A 324 -1.02 6.66 -28.25
C SER A 324 -2.49 6.88 -28.65
N GLU A 325 -3.10 5.96 -29.41
CA GLU A 325 -4.43 6.19 -29.97
C GLU A 325 -5.57 5.70 -29.06
N ASP A 326 -5.28 4.77 -28.14
CA ASP A 326 -6.27 4.00 -27.38
C ASP A 326 -6.26 4.27 -25.85
N LEU A 327 -5.47 5.24 -25.39
CA LEU A 327 -5.39 5.61 -23.98
C LEU A 327 -6.13 6.92 -23.72
N CYS A 328 -6.89 6.95 -22.62
CA CYS A 328 -7.49 8.17 -22.08
C CYS A 328 -6.73 8.62 -20.84
N PHE A 329 -6.19 9.84 -20.89
CA PHE A 329 -5.59 10.53 -19.76
C PHE A 329 -6.61 11.48 -19.14
N LYS A 330 -6.83 11.34 -17.83
CA LYS A 330 -7.61 12.29 -17.04
C LYS A 330 -6.68 13.08 -16.14
N TYR A 331 -6.85 14.39 -16.15
CA TYR A 331 -6.20 15.34 -15.24
C TYR A 331 -7.19 15.71 -14.16
N LEU A 332 -6.86 15.34 -12.92
CA LEU A 332 -7.73 15.51 -11.76
C LEU A 332 -7.08 16.47 -10.78
N GLU A 333 -7.87 17.37 -10.22
CA GLU A 333 -7.49 18.20 -9.08
C GLU A 333 -8.06 17.58 -7.81
N VAL A 334 -7.18 17.23 -6.88
CA VAL A 334 -7.54 16.71 -5.57
C VAL A 334 -7.27 17.77 -4.52
N SER A 335 -8.32 18.30 -3.92
CA SER A 335 -8.23 19.26 -2.81
C SER A 335 -8.26 18.52 -1.48
N VAL A 336 -7.21 18.70 -0.68
CA VAL A 336 -7.07 18.05 0.63
C VAL A 336 -7.33 19.07 1.73
N LYS A 337 -8.41 18.86 2.50
CA LYS A 337 -8.94 19.78 3.53
C LYS A 337 -8.78 19.17 4.93
N ASP A 338 -8.58 19.97 5.96
CA ASP A 338 -8.60 19.47 7.35
C ASP A 338 -10.01 18.97 7.73
N ARG A 339 -10.12 17.96 8.63
CA ARG A 339 -11.46 17.62 9.15
C ARG A 339 -11.99 18.75 10.00
N VAL A 340 -13.27 19.06 9.75
CA VAL A 340 -14.15 19.72 10.70
C VAL A 340 -14.33 18.83 11.94
N GLU A 341 -13.56 19.06 13.00
CA GLU A 341 -13.87 18.50 14.32
C GLU A 341 -14.93 19.37 14.99
N LYS A 342 -16.12 18.83 15.30
CA LYS A 342 -17.06 19.50 16.21
C LYS A 342 -16.43 19.52 17.60
N ALA A 343 -15.84 20.64 18.00
CA ALA A 343 -15.33 20.81 19.36
C ALA A 343 -16.49 20.61 20.35
N ALA A 344 -16.27 19.76 21.37
CA ALA A 344 -17.30 19.43 22.37
C ALA A 344 -17.65 20.61 23.30
N LYS A 345 -16.89 21.72 23.26
CA LYS A 345 -17.15 22.93 24.06
C LYS A 345 -16.53 24.17 23.39
N GLY A 346 -17.36 25.00 22.75
CA GLY A 346 -17.19 26.46 22.62
C GLY A 346 -15.95 27.04 21.91
N GLU A 347 -14.95 26.26 21.54
CA GLU A 347 -13.79 26.74 20.79
C GLU A 347 -14.04 26.66 19.28
N GLU A 348 -13.66 27.72 18.57
CA GLU A 348 -13.79 27.83 17.11
C GLU A 348 -13.14 26.63 16.43
N VAL A 349 -13.97 25.90 15.69
CA VAL A 349 -13.55 24.79 14.85
C VAL A 349 -12.66 25.36 13.74
N ARG A 350 -11.43 24.84 13.58
CA ARG A 350 -10.68 25.00 12.32
C ARG A 350 -11.44 24.26 11.22
N ALA A 351 -12.46 24.90 10.67
CA ALA A 351 -13.36 24.31 9.70
C ALA A 351 -12.69 24.27 8.34
N GLY A 352 -12.35 23.07 7.84
CA GLY A 352 -12.27 22.76 6.42
C GLY A 352 -11.32 23.60 5.56
N GLN A 353 -10.29 24.23 6.13
CA GLN A 353 -9.30 24.96 5.34
C GLN A 353 -8.57 24.01 4.40
N GLU A 354 -8.44 24.43 3.14
CA GLU A 354 -7.63 23.74 2.14
C GLU A 354 -6.17 23.77 2.58
N ARG A 355 -5.56 22.58 2.69
CA ARG A 355 -4.17 22.42 3.13
C ARG A 355 -3.23 22.46 1.95
N PHE A 356 -3.56 21.67 0.93
CA PHE A 356 -2.82 21.57 -0.32
C PHE A 356 -3.71 20.98 -1.41
N LYS A 357 -3.28 21.16 -2.64
CA LYS A 357 -3.90 20.59 -3.85
C LYS A 357 -2.93 19.62 -4.51
N VAL A 358 -3.47 18.60 -5.17
CA VAL A 358 -2.70 17.68 -6.01
C VAL A 358 -3.36 17.62 -7.38
N VAL A 359 -2.68 18.11 -8.39
CA VAL A 359 -3.04 17.93 -9.79
C VAL A 359 -2.35 16.66 -10.29
N VAL A 360 -3.14 15.64 -10.60
CA VAL A 360 -2.66 14.31 -10.97
C VAL A 360 -3.15 13.90 -12.35
N ARG A 361 -2.22 13.41 -13.18
CA ARG A 361 -2.55 12.71 -14.43
C ARG A 361 -2.71 11.23 -14.16
N THR A 362 -3.88 10.67 -14.46
CA THR A 362 -4.18 9.24 -14.37
C THR A 362 -4.65 8.70 -15.71
N THR A 363 -4.45 7.41 -15.92
CA THR A 363 -4.95 6.68 -17.09
C THR A 363 -6.27 5.99 -16.75
N VAL A 364 -7.16 5.87 -17.73
CA VAL A 364 -8.38 5.07 -17.65
C VAL A 364 -8.28 3.90 -18.62
N GLU A 365 -8.41 2.68 -18.10
CA GLU A 365 -8.22 1.47 -18.91
C GLU A 365 -9.45 1.14 -19.77
N ALA A 366 -10.65 1.22 -19.18
CA ALA A 366 -11.90 0.92 -19.89
C ALA A 366 -13.09 1.63 -19.22
N GLU A 367 -14.22 1.65 -19.91
CA GLU A 367 -15.52 2.04 -19.35
C GLU A 367 -16.53 0.89 -19.39
N ASN A 368 -17.50 0.90 -18.47
CA ASN A 368 -18.65 0.01 -18.54
C ASN A 368 -19.69 0.53 -19.55
N ASN A 369 -20.82 -0.18 -19.69
CA ASN A 369 -21.89 0.24 -20.59
C ASN A 369 -22.56 1.55 -20.19
N ASP A 370 -22.43 1.94 -18.92
CA ASP A 370 -23.00 3.14 -18.31
C ASP A 370 -22.03 4.34 -18.35
N GLY A 371 -20.86 4.18 -19.00
CA GLY A 371 -19.84 5.23 -19.13
C GLY A 371 -19.01 5.45 -17.87
N GLN A 372 -19.09 4.56 -16.87
CA GLN A 372 -18.26 4.64 -15.67
C GLN A 372 -16.90 3.98 -15.91
N PRO A 373 -15.80 4.57 -15.39
CA PRO A 373 -14.48 3.95 -15.46
C PRO A 373 -14.45 2.56 -14.82
N VAL A 374 -13.76 1.62 -15.46
CA VAL A 374 -13.51 0.25 -14.97
C VAL A 374 -12.00 0.01 -15.00
N LEU A 375 -11.45 -0.36 -13.85
CA LEU A 375 -10.03 -0.71 -13.77
C LEU A 375 -9.83 -2.16 -14.19
N VAL A 376 -8.87 -2.40 -15.08
CA VAL A 376 -8.50 -3.74 -15.56
C VAL A 376 -7.06 -4.03 -15.12
N LYS A 377 -6.90 -4.85 -14.07
CA LYS A 377 -5.61 -5.11 -13.38
C LYS A 377 -5.31 -6.60 -13.24
N SER A 378 -4.05 -7.02 -13.33
CA SER A 378 -3.72 -8.45 -13.27
C SER A 378 -2.87 -8.83 -12.06
N LEU A 379 -2.91 -10.09 -11.70
CA LEU A 379 -1.91 -10.75 -10.87
C LEU A 379 -1.29 -11.86 -11.71
N ASN A 380 0.03 -12.00 -11.62
CA ASN A 380 0.78 -12.89 -12.50
C ASN A 380 1.47 -13.98 -11.67
N GLU A 381 1.40 -15.21 -12.15
CA GLU A 381 2.13 -16.34 -11.59
C GLU A 381 3.62 -16.18 -11.90
N CYS A 382 4.47 -16.33 -10.89
CA CYS A 382 5.92 -16.45 -11.07
C CYS A 382 6.36 -17.92 -10.92
N GLU A 383 7.55 -18.26 -11.40
CA GLU A 383 8.05 -19.66 -11.53
C GLU A 383 8.05 -20.49 -10.23
N THR A 384 7.98 -19.86 -9.06
CA THR A 384 7.87 -20.57 -7.78
C THR A 384 6.49 -21.23 -7.62
N PRO A 385 6.41 -22.50 -7.18
CA PRO A 385 5.15 -23.17 -6.85
C PRO A 385 4.26 -22.30 -5.95
N PRO A 386 2.92 -22.41 -6.07
CA PRO A 386 2.18 -23.49 -6.70
C PRO A 386 1.72 -23.21 -8.14
N ASP A 387 1.48 -24.27 -8.92
CA ASP A 387 0.78 -24.20 -10.22
C ASP A 387 -0.63 -23.61 -10.01
N TRP A 388 -0.83 -22.37 -10.46
CA TRP A 388 -2.08 -21.63 -10.29
C TRP A 388 -3.24 -22.31 -11.01
N LYS A 389 -3.03 -22.92 -12.17
CA LYS A 389 -4.11 -23.59 -12.90
C LYS A 389 -4.67 -24.74 -12.07
N LYS A 390 -3.80 -25.60 -11.52
CA LYS A 390 -4.22 -26.71 -10.65
C LYS A 390 -4.78 -26.22 -9.31
N SER A 391 -4.19 -25.17 -8.75
CA SER A 391 -4.58 -24.65 -7.43
C SER A 391 -5.92 -23.91 -7.49
N LEU A 392 -6.19 -23.17 -8.56
CA LEU A 392 -7.48 -22.52 -8.80
C LEU A 392 -8.61 -23.54 -9.01
N LEU A 393 -8.34 -24.70 -9.62
CA LEU A 393 -9.34 -25.76 -9.77
C LEU A 393 -9.71 -26.45 -8.45
N SER A 394 -8.75 -26.57 -7.53
CA SER A 394 -8.94 -27.29 -6.26
C SER A 394 -9.35 -26.39 -5.10
N GLN A 395 -8.74 -25.21 -5.01
CA GLN A 395 -8.87 -24.26 -3.90
C GLN A 395 -8.81 -22.82 -4.43
N ALA A 396 -9.74 -22.45 -5.32
CA ALA A 396 -9.84 -21.12 -5.93
C ALA A 396 -9.66 -19.99 -4.90
N GLY A 397 -10.51 -19.97 -3.86
CA GLY A 397 -10.51 -18.91 -2.86
C GLY A 397 -9.22 -18.82 -2.03
N ILE A 398 -8.51 -19.92 -1.79
CA ILE A 398 -7.22 -19.87 -1.07
C ILE A 398 -6.14 -19.32 -1.99
N THR A 399 -6.12 -19.77 -3.24
CA THR A 399 -5.14 -19.35 -4.25
C THR A 399 -5.26 -17.85 -4.55
N THR A 400 -6.49 -17.37 -4.79
CA THR A 400 -6.75 -15.95 -5.08
C THR A 400 -6.41 -15.05 -3.89
N ASN A 401 -6.88 -15.38 -2.68
CA ASN A 401 -6.53 -14.62 -1.47
C ASN A 401 -5.01 -14.59 -1.22
N THR A 402 -4.32 -15.72 -1.44
CA THR A 402 -2.87 -15.78 -1.26
C THR A 402 -2.16 -14.89 -2.26
N ALA A 403 -2.54 -14.94 -3.55
CA ALA A 403 -1.99 -14.08 -4.58
C ALA A 403 -2.23 -12.60 -4.28
N GLN A 404 -3.41 -12.25 -3.77
CA GLN A 404 -3.75 -10.88 -3.38
C GLN A 404 -2.88 -10.40 -2.21
N VAL A 405 -2.74 -11.19 -1.15
CA VAL A 405 -1.91 -10.84 0.00
C VAL A 405 -0.44 -10.64 -0.40
N TYR A 406 0.09 -11.49 -1.28
CA TYR A 406 1.47 -11.35 -1.78
C TYR A 406 1.70 -10.12 -2.65
N ASN A 407 0.63 -9.51 -3.18
CA ASN A 407 0.68 -8.34 -4.04
C ASN A 407 -0.05 -7.14 -3.43
N THR A 408 -0.05 -7.06 -2.09
CA THR A 408 -0.75 -6.01 -1.33
C THR A 408 -0.41 -4.60 -1.80
N ASN A 409 0.84 -4.30 -2.15
CA ASN A 409 1.25 -2.98 -2.63
C ASN A 409 0.60 -2.62 -3.97
N ASN A 410 0.58 -3.53 -4.95
CA ASN A 410 -0.12 -3.29 -6.22
C ASN A 410 -1.60 -3.07 -6.00
N ILE A 411 -2.25 -3.90 -5.18
CA ILE A 411 -3.66 -3.76 -4.85
C ILE A 411 -3.93 -2.41 -4.19
N ALA A 412 -3.07 -1.96 -3.27
CA ALA A 412 -3.17 -0.65 -2.67
C ALA A 412 -3.06 0.47 -3.70
N LYS A 413 -2.14 0.36 -4.69
CA LYS A 413 -2.03 1.32 -5.81
C LYS A 413 -3.31 1.32 -6.66
N TRP A 414 -3.89 0.15 -6.95
CA TRP A 414 -5.15 0.05 -7.71
C TRP A 414 -6.33 0.66 -6.96
N LEU A 415 -6.40 0.49 -5.65
CA LEU A 415 -7.41 1.13 -4.81
C LEU A 415 -7.26 2.66 -4.79
N CYS A 416 -6.02 3.17 -4.75
CA CYS A 416 -5.75 4.61 -4.89
C CYS A 416 -6.24 5.12 -6.25
N GLN A 417 -5.96 4.39 -7.34
CA GLN A 417 -6.42 4.73 -8.68
C GLN A 417 -7.95 4.67 -8.80
N ALA A 418 -8.59 3.64 -8.25
CA ALA A 418 -10.05 3.51 -8.25
C ALA A 418 -10.72 4.64 -7.48
N GLN A 419 -10.12 5.08 -6.37
CA GLN A 419 -10.59 6.24 -5.61
C GLN A 419 -10.45 7.53 -6.42
N LEU A 420 -9.35 7.74 -7.15
CA LEU A 420 -9.17 8.92 -8.01
C LEU A 420 -10.18 8.97 -9.15
N LEU A 421 -10.44 7.83 -9.80
CA LEU A 421 -11.34 7.72 -10.94
C LEU A 421 -12.81 7.53 -10.56
N GLU A 422 -13.12 7.45 -9.26
CA GLU A 422 -14.44 7.09 -8.74
C GLU A 422 -15.00 5.79 -9.36
N SER A 423 -14.11 4.85 -9.67
CA SER A 423 -14.46 3.59 -10.33
C SER A 423 -15.03 2.58 -9.34
N GLU A 424 -16.24 2.10 -9.58
CA GLU A 424 -16.88 1.12 -8.69
C GLU A 424 -16.37 -0.31 -8.91
N GLU A 425 -15.96 -0.65 -10.14
CA GLU A 425 -15.56 -2.00 -10.53
C GLU A 425 -14.07 -2.09 -10.83
N ILE A 426 -13.39 -3.02 -10.15
CA ILE A 426 -12.02 -3.42 -10.44
C ILE A 426 -12.04 -4.87 -10.93
N LYS A 427 -11.69 -5.08 -12.20
CA LYS A 427 -11.52 -6.41 -12.81
C LYS A 427 -10.10 -6.89 -12.52
N VAL A 428 -9.99 -7.98 -11.78
CA VAL A 428 -8.71 -8.63 -11.44
C VAL A 428 -8.56 -9.92 -12.23
N GLY A 429 -7.60 -9.94 -13.16
CA GLY A 429 -7.26 -11.10 -13.97
C GLY A 429 -6.09 -11.90 -13.38
N TYR A 430 -6.19 -13.23 -13.33
CA TYR A 430 -5.10 -14.11 -12.90
C TYR A 430 -4.42 -14.71 -14.13
N LEU A 431 -3.19 -14.25 -14.39
CA LEU A 431 -2.37 -14.61 -15.55
C LEU A 431 -1.31 -15.63 -15.15
N ALA A 432 -1.14 -16.65 -15.98
CA ALA A 432 -0.07 -17.63 -15.85
C ALA A 432 0.60 -17.85 -17.21
N ARG A 433 1.89 -18.20 -17.22
CA ARG A 433 2.55 -18.62 -18.48
C ARG A 433 1.91 -19.91 -18.99
N GLN A 434 1.73 -20.05 -20.29
CA GLN A 434 1.24 -21.30 -20.89
C GLN A 434 2.22 -22.45 -20.70
N ASN A 435 3.52 -22.11 -20.76
CA ASN A 435 4.62 -22.98 -20.43
C ASN A 435 5.55 -22.17 -19.53
N GLN A 436 5.96 -22.70 -18.40
CA GLN A 436 6.84 -21.98 -17.47
C GLN A 436 8.13 -21.46 -18.13
N LYS A 437 8.60 -22.08 -19.21
CA LYS A 437 9.79 -21.64 -19.95
C LYS A 437 9.54 -20.56 -20.99
N ASP A 438 8.28 -20.32 -21.37
CA ASP A 438 7.89 -19.39 -22.42
C ASP A 438 7.31 -18.13 -21.78
N GLN A 439 8.11 -17.07 -21.75
CA GLN A 439 7.75 -15.77 -21.18
C GLN A 439 6.81 -14.96 -22.09
N ASP A 440 6.64 -15.33 -23.36
CA ASP A 440 5.90 -14.53 -24.34
C ASP A 440 4.44 -14.94 -24.48
N LYS A 441 4.04 -16.03 -23.81
CA LYS A 441 2.71 -16.63 -23.93
C LYS A 441 2.06 -16.84 -22.58
N HIS A 442 0.98 -16.11 -22.34
CA HIS A 442 0.19 -16.21 -21.12
C HIS A 442 -1.20 -16.79 -21.39
N SER A 443 -1.81 -17.33 -20.34
CA SER A 443 -3.21 -17.74 -20.28
C SER A 443 -3.87 -16.99 -19.13
N LEU A 444 -5.02 -16.39 -19.40
CA LEU A 444 -5.92 -15.86 -18.39
C LEU A 444 -6.73 -17.01 -17.81
N LEU A 445 -6.50 -17.31 -16.54
CA LEU A 445 -7.10 -18.44 -15.84
C LEU A 445 -8.43 -18.08 -15.20
N LEU A 446 -8.54 -16.87 -14.67
CA LEU A 446 -9.71 -16.39 -13.93
C LEU A 446 -9.80 -14.87 -14.03
N VAL A 447 -11.03 -14.37 -14.10
CA VAL A 447 -11.34 -12.95 -13.89
C VAL A 447 -12.32 -12.85 -12.74
N GLU A 448 -11.97 -12.04 -11.74
CA GLU A 448 -12.84 -11.67 -10.63
C GLU A 448 -13.17 -10.19 -10.70
N THR A 449 -14.41 -9.83 -10.39
CA THR A 449 -14.82 -8.42 -10.25
C THR A 449 -14.90 -8.09 -8.77
N PHE A 450 -14.23 -7.03 -8.37
CA PHE A 450 -14.26 -6.53 -7.00
C PHE A 450 -14.82 -5.12 -6.95
N THR A 451 -15.54 -4.82 -5.87
CA THR A 451 -15.73 -3.42 -5.48
C THR A 451 -14.51 -2.90 -4.74
N GLN A 452 -14.35 -1.57 -4.67
CA GLN A 452 -13.30 -0.97 -3.84
C GLN A 452 -13.35 -1.46 -2.38
N ARG A 453 -14.56 -1.65 -1.83
CA ARG A 453 -14.76 -2.07 -0.44
C ARG A 453 -14.27 -3.49 -0.20
N ASP A 454 -14.58 -4.41 -1.12
CA ASP A 454 -14.20 -5.82 -1.01
C ASP A 454 -12.68 -5.96 -1.06
N LEU A 455 -12.06 -5.31 -2.06
CA LEU A 455 -10.61 -5.37 -2.24
C LEU A 455 -9.86 -4.65 -1.10
N ALA A 456 -10.40 -3.54 -0.59
CA ALA A 456 -9.86 -2.87 0.58
C ALA A 456 -9.95 -3.73 1.85
N ALA A 457 -11.02 -4.50 2.03
CA ALA A 457 -11.17 -5.39 3.19
C ALA A 457 -10.12 -6.51 3.21
N ILE A 458 -9.77 -7.08 2.05
CA ILE A 458 -8.79 -8.17 1.92
C ILE A 458 -7.41 -7.76 2.45
N ILE A 459 -6.96 -6.55 2.12
CA ILE A 459 -5.63 -6.05 2.50
C ILE A 459 -5.67 -5.08 3.70
N ASN A 460 -6.81 -4.94 4.38
CA ASN A 460 -7.03 -3.97 5.45
C ASN A 460 -6.58 -2.55 5.03
N PHE A 461 -6.99 -2.15 3.82
CA PHE A 461 -6.71 -0.83 3.27
C PHE A 461 -7.65 0.22 3.87
N LYS A 462 -7.07 1.35 4.23
CA LYS A 462 -7.80 2.49 4.77
C LYS A 462 -7.52 3.70 3.91
N SER A 463 -8.49 4.06 3.07
CA SER A 463 -8.43 5.15 2.08
C SER A 463 -8.07 6.51 2.65
N VAL A 464 -8.30 6.72 3.93
CA VAL A 464 -8.02 8.00 4.59
C VAL A 464 -6.57 8.07 5.08
N GLU A 465 -5.98 6.95 5.49
CA GLU A 465 -4.61 6.91 6.02
C GLU A 465 -3.56 7.16 4.93
N ILE A 466 -3.85 6.82 3.67
CA ILE A 466 -2.89 6.97 2.57
C ILE A 466 -2.50 8.44 2.30
N TRP A 467 -3.40 9.39 2.57
CA TRP A 467 -3.14 10.82 2.38
C TRP A 467 -2.30 11.43 3.51
N GLN A 468 -2.15 10.73 4.64
CA GLN A 468 -1.29 11.18 5.74
C GLN A 468 0.17 11.24 5.30
N SER A 469 0.63 10.28 4.50
CA SER A 469 2.00 10.25 3.94
C SER A 469 2.25 11.46 3.04
N VAL A 470 1.30 11.77 2.16
CA VAL A 470 1.39 12.92 1.24
C VAL A 470 1.38 14.22 2.04
N ARG A 471 0.44 14.36 2.98
CA ARG A 471 0.34 15.52 3.86
C ARG A 471 1.63 15.74 4.66
N TYR A 472 2.18 14.69 5.24
CA TYR A 472 3.43 14.76 5.99
C TYR A 472 4.58 15.32 5.13
N LEU A 473 4.71 14.85 3.90
CA LEU A 473 5.72 15.33 2.97
C LEU A 473 5.49 16.79 2.57
N VAL A 474 4.25 17.18 2.28
CA VAL A 474 3.90 18.57 1.92
C VAL A 474 4.16 19.52 3.08
N ASP A 475 3.72 19.18 4.29
CA ASP A 475 3.94 19.99 5.48
C ASP A 475 5.45 20.15 5.76
N TYR A 476 6.26 19.13 5.48
CA TYR A 476 7.72 19.22 5.56
C TYR A 476 8.33 20.09 4.45
N LEU A 477 8.00 19.83 3.18
CA LEU A 477 8.53 20.57 2.03
C LEU A 477 8.18 22.07 2.09
N LYS A 478 7.05 22.43 2.69
CA LYS A 478 6.67 23.82 2.94
C LYS A 478 7.66 24.58 3.83
N THR A 479 8.37 23.87 4.71
CA THR A 479 9.41 24.47 5.59
C THR A 479 10.75 24.67 4.89
N GLN A 480 10.93 24.07 3.72
CA GLN A 480 12.18 24.11 2.97
C GLN A 480 12.17 25.27 1.97
N GLU A 481 13.35 25.76 1.62
CA GLU A 481 13.52 26.81 0.61
C GLU A 481 13.18 26.30 -0.79
N ASP A 482 13.15 27.19 -1.78
CA ASP A 482 12.98 26.78 -3.18
C ASP A 482 14.24 26.05 -3.66
N GLY A 483 14.05 25.03 -4.49
CA GLY A 483 15.15 24.18 -4.94
C GLY A 483 14.70 22.79 -5.38
N VAL A 484 15.68 21.92 -5.59
CA VAL A 484 15.50 20.55 -6.07
C VAL A 484 15.76 19.57 -4.95
N TYR A 485 14.84 18.63 -4.76
CA TYR A 485 14.89 17.61 -3.73
C TYR A 485 14.76 16.22 -4.35
N VAL A 486 15.37 15.22 -3.73
CA VAL A 486 15.19 13.82 -4.11
C VAL A 486 14.61 13.07 -2.92
N LEU A 487 13.44 12.47 -3.13
CA LEU A 487 12.82 11.53 -2.21
C LEU A 487 13.35 10.14 -2.54
N LEU A 488 14.09 9.53 -1.64
CA LEU A 488 14.64 8.18 -1.79
C LEU A 488 14.00 7.23 -0.80
N LYS A 489 13.41 6.16 -1.30
CA LYS A 489 12.91 5.05 -0.51
C LYS A 489 13.82 3.83 -0.72
N GLN A 490 14.41 3.35 0.37
CA GLN A 490 15.24 2.14 0.35
C GLN A 490 14.39 0.86 0.43
N ALA A 491 14.92 -0.24 -0.10
CA ALA A 491 14.26 -1.53 -0.03
C ALA A 491 13.97 -1.96 1.42
N TYR A 492 12.82 -2.61 1.65
CA TYR A 492 12.35 -3.11 2.95
C TYR A 492 12.13 -2.06 4.06
N LYS A 493 12.46 -0.78 3.84
CA LYS A 493 12.22 0.30 4.79
C LYS A 493 10.93 1.04 4.44
N GLN A 494 10.11 1.31 5.46
CA GLN A 494 8.90 2.13 5.34
C GLN A 494 9.20 3.61 5.69
N SER A 495 10.34 4.11 5.23
CA SER A 495 10.80 5.49 5.42
C SER A 495 11.27 6.08 4.09
N ILE A 496 11.11 7.39 3.95
CA ILE A 496 11.59 8.18 2.83
C ILE A 496 12.71 9.07 3.36
N ARG A 497 13.87 9.03 2.71
CA ARG A 497 14.96 9.97 2.94
C ARG A 497 14.86 11.10 1.94
N ILE A 498 14.98 12.33 2.42
CA ILE A 498 14.90 13.52 1.59
C ILE A 498 16.31 14.10 1.49
N PHE A 499 16.76 14.28 0.25
CA PHE A 499 18.02 14.92 -0.08
C PHE A 499 17.74 16.26 -0.73
N ASN A 500 18.47 17.30 -0.34
CA ASN A 500 18.56 18.53 -1.12
C ASN A 500 19.70 18.35 -2.14
N VAL A 501 19.35 18.53 -3.41
CA VAL A 501 20.29 18.48 -4.53
C VAL A 501 20.53 19.92 -4.94
N LYS A 502 21.79 20.36 -4.91
CA LYS A 502 22.12 21.70 -5.39
C LYS A 502 21.68 21.80 -6.85
N ASP A 503 21.02 22.91 -7.15
CA ASP A 503 20.64 23.26 -8.52
C ASP A 503 21.94 23.64 -9.25
N ASP A 504 22.67 22.62 -9.69
CA ASP A 504 23.71 22.79 -10.71
C ASP A 504 22.93 23.12 -11.99
N GLY A 505 22.58 24.39 -12.15
CA GLY A 505 21.81 24.90 -13.26
C GLY A 505 22.35 24.30 -14.56
N GLU A 506 21.47 23.59 -15.27
CA GLU A 506 21.59 23.28 -16.69
C GLU A 506 23.02 22.96 -17.15
N GLN A 507 23.49 21.72 -16.92
CA GLN A 507 24.39 21.08 -17.88
C GLN A 507 23.58 20.68 -19.14
N GLN A 508 22.94 21.66 -19.78
CA GLN A 508 22.25 21.50 -21.07
C GLN A 508 22.89 22.30 -22.22
N ASP A 509 23.96 23.07 -21.97
CA ASP A 509 24.55 23.97 -22.99
C ASP A 509 26.04 23.70 -23.34
N GLU A 510 26.65 22.56 -23.00
CA GLU A 510 28.08 22.31 -23.32
C GLU A 510 28.39 21.26 -24.41
N ASP A 511 27.40 20.62 -25.03
CA ASP A 511 27.67 19.56 -26.04
C ASP A 511 27.35 19.96 -27.51
N GLU A 512 27.03 21.21 -27.83
CA GLU A 512 26.87 21.66 -29.24
C GLU A 512 28.06 22.42 -29.84
N ASP A 513 29.11 22.72 -29.08
CA ASP A 513 30.31 23.40 -29.60
C ASP A 513 31.61 22.64 -29.28
N SER A 514 31.74 21.39 -29.74
CA SER A 514 33.08 20.83 -30.03
C SER A 514 33.10 19.62 -30.98
N LEU A 515 33.49 19.96 -32.23
CA LEU A 515 34.13 19.14 -33.29
C LEU A 515 33.27 18.28 -34.23
#